data_AF-A0A172UA23-F1
#
_entry.id   AF-A0A172UA23-F1
#
_cell.length_a   1.000
_cell.length_b   1.000
_cell.length_c   1.000
_cell.angle_alpha   90.00
_cell.angle_beta   90.00
_cell.angle_gamma   90.00
#
_symmetry.space_group_name_H-M   'P 1'
#
loop_
_entity.id
_entity.type
_entity.pdbx_description
1 polymer ?
#
loop_
_entity_poly.entity_id
_entity_poly.type
_entity_poly.pdbx_seq_one_letter_code
_entity_poly.pdbx_strand_id
1 'polypeptide(L)'
;MTNAPPQWTEEELAEDSSIAAAQFRSERLAVSDSWDNHYHQARGKFELLFDKLGNLDPSAITDANLADAYHLGLGEALRYLAGPPISDDDLRVIADVDSLAPGVLRKDPDALRKVFDVISRVIDPHRFPWIKANRTPNDQEREAALLASAVLLAAQRIATERRNEGKDNQETKVKDYLRGLGFVEVPPVAINTIVKGPQAMQFCAECLLGERKADVVVRLHDTRLMAIECKVSNSATNSVKRLNNDAAVKAEYWIKQFGIAQVVPSAVLAGVFKVLNLEQAQERGLSLFWSHDLEKLGTFIDSTR
;
A
#
# COMPACT_ATOMS: atom_id res chain seq x y z
N MET A 1 36.52 17.33 -1.42
CA MET A 1 35.61 17.83 -2.48
C MET A 1 34.34 17.03 -2.36
N THR A 2 33.17 17.66 -2.29
CA THR A 2 31.89 16.94 -2.19
C THR A 2 31.53 16.36 -3.55
N ASN A 3 31.35 15.04 -3.65
CA ASN A 3 30.93 14.41 -4.90
C ASN A 3 29.47 14.75 -5.20
N ALA A 4 29.22 15.23 -6.42
CA ALA A 4 27.89 15.50 -6.90
C ALA A 4 27.10 14.19 -7.03
N PRO A 5 25.79 14.19 -6.71
CA PRO A 5 24.97 13.03 -7.01
C PRO A 5 24.96 12.72 -8.51
N PRO A 6 24.77 11.43 -8.89
CA PRO A 6 24.78 11.03 -10.28
C PRO A 6 23.65 11.71 -11.07
N GLN A 7 23.96 12.00 -12.32
CA GLN A 7 23.03 12.47 -13.34
C GLN A 7 23.13 11.49 -14.51
N TRP A 8 22.10 10.68 -14.68
CA TRP A 8 22.08 9.62 -15.70
C TRP A 8 21.71 10.20 -17.06
N THR A 9 22.31 9.67 -18.13
CA THR A 9 21.96 10.05 -19.50
C THR A 9 20.59 9.50 -19.90
N GLU A 10 20.03 10.03 -21.00
CA GLU A 10 18.78 9.51 -21.58
C GLU A 10 18.88 8.01 -21.86
N GLU A 11 20.02 7.55 -22.41
CA GLU A 11 20.27 6.13 -22.72
C GLU A 11 20.29 5.26 -21.47
N GLU A 12 20.97 5.68 -20.40
CA GLU A 12 21.03 4.95 -19.14
C GLU A 12 19.64 4.87 -18.48
N LEU A 13 18.89 5.98 -18.48
CA LEU A 13 17.52 6.00 -17.97
C LEU A 13 16.59 5.11 -18.80
N ALA A 14 16.77 5.06 -20.12
CA ALA A 14 16.00 4.21 -21.02
C ALA A 14 16.29 2.72 -20.78
N GLU A 15 17.56 2.36 -20.61
CA GLU A 15 17.98 1.00 -20.30
C GLU A 15 17.41 0.52 -18.96
N ASP A 16 17.64 1.27 -17.89
CA ASP A 16 17.17 0.89 -16.55
C ASP A 16 15.63 0.85 -16.47
N SER A 17 14.94 1.79 -17.15
CA SER A 17 13.48 1.78 -17.24
C SER A 17 12.96 0.55 -18.00
N SER A 18 13.69 0.07 -19.01
CA SER A 18 13.34 -1.15 -19.75
C SER A 18 13.50 -2.40 -18.89
N ILE A 19 14.61 -2.49 -18.14
CA ILE A 19 14.90 -3.58 -17.21
C ILE A 19 13.81 -3.64 -16.11
N ALA A 20 13.53 -2.51 -15.46
CA ALA A 20 12.53 -2.42 -14.41
C ALA A 20 11.12 -2.81 -14.92
N ALA A 21 10.77 -2.40 -16.15
CA ALA A 21 9.50 -2.79 -16.77
C ALA A 21 9.45 -4.29 -17.11
N ALA A 22 10.58 -4.89 -17.53
CA ALA A 22 10.67 -6.32 -17.79
C ALA A 22 10.52 -7.16 -16.51
N GLN A 23 11.17 -6.75 -15.42
CA GLN A 23 11.01 -7.38 -14.11
C GLN A 23 9.57 -7.29 -13.62
N PHE A 24 8.95 -6.10 -13.72
CA PHE A 24 7.54 -5.93 -13.38
C PHE A 24 6.63 -6.88 -14.17
N ARG A 25 6.86 -7.05 -15.48
CA ARG A 25 6.08 -8.02 -16.28
C ARG A 25 6.30 -9.46 -15.80
N SER A 26 7.55 -9.84 -15.53
CA SER A 26 7.89 -11.17 -15.05
C SER A 26 7.23 -11.48 -13.70
N GLU A 27 7.32 -10.56 -12.73
CA GLU A 27 6.68 -10.69 -11.41
C GLU A 27 5.15 -10.80 -11.53
N ARG A 28 4.54 -10.03 -12.42
CA ARG A 28 3.07 -10.03 -12.62
C ARG A 28 2.54 -11.29 -13.27
N LEU A 29 3.35 -11.95 -14.09
CA LEU A 29 3.01 -13.17 -14.80
C LEU A 29 3.49 -14.44 -14.08
N ALA A 30 4.28 -14.29 -13.01
CA ALA A 30 4.73 -15.41 -12.20
C ALA A 30 3.54 -16.16 -11.62
N VAL A 31 3.56 -17.49 -11.76
CA VAL A 31 2.59 -18.36 -11.10
C VAL A 31 2.82 -18.25 -9.60
N SER A 32 1.75 -17.98 -8.86
CA SER A 32 1.78 -17.95 -7.40
C SER A 32 0.49 -18.54 -6.86
N ASP A 33 0.60 -19.15 -5.69
CA ASP A 33 -0.56 -19.68 -4.95
C ASP A 33 -1.35 -18.56 -4.26
N SER A 34 -0.95 -17.28 -4.42
CA SER A 34 -1.64 -16.13 -3.81
C SER A 34 -3.12 -16.09 -4.20
N TRP A 35 -3.45 -16.32 -5.48
CA TRP A 35 -4.85 -16.35 -5.92
C TRP A 35 -5.66 -17.43 -5.19
N ASP A 36 -5.15 -18.65 -5.17
CA ASP A 36 -5.80 -19.79 -4.56
C ASP A 36 -5.97 -19.61 -3.04
N ASN A 37 -4.93 -19.13 -2.37
CA ASN A 37 -4.95 -18.82 -0.94
C ASN A 37 -5.99 -17.75 -0.59
N HIS A 38 -6.03 -16.62 -1.32
CA HIS A 38 -7.02 -15.57 -1.09
C HIS A 38 -8.43 -16.05 -1.38
N TYR A 39 -8.61 -16.87 -2.42
CA TYR A 39 -9.90 -17.49 -2.74
C TYR A 39 -10.38 -18.40 -1.60
N HIS A 40 -9.57 -19.36 -1.14
CA HIS A 40 -9.95 -20.29 -0.08
C HIS A 40 -10.23 -19.57 1.24
N GLN A 41 -9.43 -18.57 1.61
CA GLN A 41 -9.69 -17.76 2.80
C GLN A 41 -10.99 -16.95 2.68
N ALA A 42 -11.24 -16.35 1.52
CA ALA A 42 -12.49 -15.62 1.29
C ALA A 42 -13.70 -16.55 1.32
N ARG A 43 -13.60 -17.72 0.67
CA ARG A 43 -14.64 -18.75 0.65
C ARG A 43 -14.97 -19.22 2.07
N GLY A 44 -13.96 -19.57 2.88
CA GLY A 44 -14.18 -19.97 4.27
C GLY A 44 -14.82 -18.88 5.13
N LYS A 45 -14.49 -17.61 4.90
CA LYS A 45 -15.17 -16.48 5.57
C LYS A 45 -16.66 -16.40 5.21
N PHE A 46 -17.01 -16.55 3.93
CA PHE A 46 -18.41 -16.49 3.50
C PHE A 46 -19.19 -17.73 3.91
N GLU A 47 -18.59 -18.92 3.91
CA GLU A 47 -19.22 -20.14 4.43
C GLU A 47 -19.57 -20.00 5.91
N LEU A 48 -18.63 -19.50 6.71
CA LEU A 48 -18.87 -19.24 8.13
C LEU A 48 -19.93 -18.14 8.34
N LEU A 49 -19.92 -17.09 7.51
CA LEU A 49 -20.95 -16.04 7.58
C LEU A 49 -22.34 -16.58 7.24
N PHE A 50 -22.45 -17.39 6.19
CA PHE A 50 -23.71 -18.01 5.79
C PHE A 50 -24.21 -18.96 6.86
N ASP A 51 -23.36 -19.79 7.45
CA ASP A 51 -23.74 -20.65 8.57
C ASP A 51 -24.31 -19.84 9.73
N LYS A 52 -23.63 -18.75 10.14
CA LYS A 52 -24.09 -17.89 11.24
C LYS A 52 -25.37 -17.13 10.95
N LEU A 53 -25.59 -16.72 9.71
CA LEU A 53 -26.75 -15.93 9.32
C LEU A 53 -27.84 -16.75 8.61
N GLY A 54 -27.84 -18.08 8.75
CA GLY A 54 -28.87 -18.95 8.17
C GLY A 54 -28.97 -18.84 6.65
N ASN A 55 -27.83 -18.88 5.95
CA ASN A 55 -27.68 -18.63 4.51
C ASN A 55 -28.24 -17.28 4.04
N LEU A 56 -28.24 -16.28 4.94
CA LEU A 56 -28.86 -14.98 4.71
C LEU A 56 -30.37 -15.08 4.41
N ASP A 57 -31.05 -16.08 4.98
CA ASP A 57 -32.51 -16.09 5.02
C ASP A 57 -32.98 -14.91 5.89
N PRO A 58 -33.81 -13.99 5.38
CA PRO A 58 -34.26 -12.82 6.14
C PRO A 58 -34.91 -13.16 7.49
N SER A 59 -35.52 -14.34 7.61
CA SER A 59 -36.12 -14.80 8.87
C SER A 59 -35.10 -15.28 9.92
N ALA A 60 -33.88 -15.60 9.51
CA ALA A 60 -32.81 -16.12 10.36
C ALA A 60 -31.82 -15.02 10.83
N ILE A 61 -31.91 -13.81 10.29
CA ILE A 61 -31.02 -12.70 10.64
C ILE A 61 -31.52 -12.02 11.92
N THR A 62 -30.83 -12.29 13.02
CA THR A 62 -31.12 -11.73 14.35
C THR A 62 -29.94 -10.90 14.86
N ASP A 63 -30.18 -10.00 15.82
CA ASP A 63 -29.12 -9.21 16.47
C ASP A 63 -28.06 -10.11 17.12
N ALA A 64 -28.47 -11.25 17.67
CA ALA A 64 -27.56 -12.23 18.27
C ALA A 64 -26.59 -12.82 17.22
N ASN A 65 -27.12 -13.29 16.10
CA ASN A 65 -26.30 -13.89 15.05
C ASN A 65 -25.42 -12.86 14.34
N LEU A 66 -25.89 -11.60 14.22
CA LEU A 66 -25.08 -10.48 13.72
C LEU A 66 -23.92 -10.16 14.67
N ALA A 67 -24.18 -10.12 15.98
CA ALA A 67 -23.14 -9.89 16.97
C ALA A 67 -22.08 -11.01 16.96
N ASP A 68 -22.53 -12.27 16.84
CA ASP A 68 -21.64 -13.43 16.72
C ASP A 68 -20.79 -13.38 15.45
N ALA A 69 -21.38 -12.99 14.31
CA ALA A 69 -20.64 -12.82 13.06
C ALA A 69 -19.53 -11.77 13.19
N TYR A 70 -19.83 -10.61 13.80
CA TYR A 70 -18.80 -9.60 14.07
C TYR A 70 -17.74 -10.07 15.06
N HIS A 71 -18.12 -10.84 16.08
CA HIS A 71 -17.18 -11.41 17.05
C HIS A 71 -16.16 -12.34 16.39
N LEU A 72 -16.59 -13.10 15.37
CA LEU A 72 -15.74 -13.98 14.58
C LEU A 72 -14.90 -13.24 13.52
N GLY A 73 -14.91 -11.90 13.52
CA GLY A 73 -14.14 -11.10 12.56
C GLY A 73 -14.71 -11.09 11.14
N LEU A 74 -16.02 -11.35 10.98
CA LEU A 74 -16.69 -11.41 9.68
C LEU A 74 -17.20 -10.05 9.18
N GLY A 75 -16.86 -8.95 9.85
CA GLY A 75 -17.26 -7.60 9.45
C GLY A 75 -16.89 -7.26 8.00
N GLU A 76 -15.70 -7.68 7.55
CA GLU A 76 -15.30 -7.55 6.14
C GLU A 76 -16.25 -8.31 5.20
N ALA A 77 -16.60 -9.57 5.52
CA ALA A 77 -17.50 -10.36 4.68
C ALA A 77 -18.91 -9.75 4.64
N LEU A 78 -19.39 -9.22 5.77
CA LEU A 78 -20.67 -8.50 5.86
C LEU A 78 -20.70 -7.28 4.92
N ARG A 79 -19.65 -6.46 4.91
CA ARG A 79 -19.54 -5.30 4.01
C ARG A 79 -19.57 -5.68 2.54
N TYR A 80 -19.07 -6.86 2.21
CA TYR A 80 -19.03 -7.38 0.85
C TYR A 80 -20.35 -8.06 0.42
N LEU A 81 -21.35 -8.17 1.30
CA LEU A 81 -22.73 -8.50 0.89
C LEU A 81 -23.36 -7.36 0.07
N ALA A 82 -22.91 -6.13 0.27
CA ALA A 82 -23.37 -4.98 -0.50
C ALA A 82 -22.95 -5.06 -1.98
N GLY A 83 -23.82 -4.56 -2.86
CA GLY A 83 -23.55 -4.38 -4.29
C GLY A 83 -23.68 -2.91 -4.67
N PRO A 84 -22.58 -2.16 -4.84
CA PRO A 84 -21.16 -2.55 -4.68
C PRO A 84 -20.70 -2.70 -3.21
N PRO A 85 -19.55 -3.36 -2.94
CA PRO A 85 -18.98 -3.45 -1.59
C PRO A 85 -18.70 -2.08 -0.97
N ILE A 86 -18.91 -1.95 0.35
CA ILE A 86 -18.68 -0.71 1.10
C ILE A 86 -17.33 -0.78 1.85
N SER A 87 -16.55 0.31 1.83
CA SER A 87 -15.32 0.41 2.62
C SER A 87 -15.61 0.57 4.13
N ASP A 88 -14.64 0.30 5.01
CA ASP A 88 -14.83 0.55 6.45
C ASP A 88 -15.08 2.05 6.74
N ASP A 89 -14.35 2.94 6.07
CA ASP A 89 -14.51 4.38 6.27
C ASP A 89 -15.90 4.88 5.80
N ASP A 90 -16.35 4.45 4.62
CA ASP A 90 -17.67 4.84 4.12
C ASP A 90 -18.78 4.29 5.01
N LEU A 91 -18.68 3.03 5.44
CA LEU A 91 -19.71 2.42 6.28
C LEU A 91 -19.82 3.13 7.62
N ARG A 92 -18.69 3.50 8.24
CA ARG A 92 -18.68 4.27 9.48
C ARG A 92 -19.45 5.58 9.34
N VAL A 93 -19.21 6.30 8.24
CA VAL A 93 -19.86 7.60 7.96
C VAL A 93 -21.35 7.41 7.66
N ILE A 94 -21.70 6.45 6.80
CA ILE A 94 -23.09 6.24 6.37
C ILE A 94 -23.95 5.65 7.50
N ALA A 95 -23.39 4.78 8.32
CA ALA A 95 -24.08 4.19 9.47
C ALA A 95 -24.15 5.12 10.67
N ASP A 96 -23.45 6.27 10.64
CA ASP A 96 -23.42 7.23 11.75
C ASP A 96 -23.02 6.55 13.09
N VAL A 97 -21.81 5.96 13.07
CA VAL A 97 -21.20 5.29 14.22
C VAL A 97 -19.75 5.76 14.42
N ASP A 98 -19.28 5.81 15.66
CA ASP A 98 -17.92 6.28 15.96
C ASP A 98 -16.83 5.27 15.57
N SER A 99 -17.16 3.97 15.58
CA SER A 99 -16.20 2.89 15.32
C SER A 99 -16.86 1.63 14.79
N LEU A 100 -16.16 0.95 13.88
CA LEU A 100 -16.49 -0.40 13.41
C LEU A 100 -15.63 -1.48 14.09
N ALA A 101 -14.80 -1.12 15.08
CA ALA A 101 -13.93 -2.07 15.74
C ALA A 101 -14.78 -3.17 16.44
N PRO A 102 -14.47 -4.46 16.27
CA PRO A 102 -15.27 -5.55 16.83
C PRO A 102 -15.50 -5.42 18.34
N GLY A 103 -14.47 -4.98 19.08
CA GLY A 103 -14.57 -4.78 20.53
C GLY A 103 -15.48 -3.62 20.96
N VAL A 104 -15.70 -2.64 20.07
CA VAL A 104 -16.60 -1.50 20.29
C VAL A 104 -18.03 -1.87 19.92
N LEU A 105 -18.25 -2.36 18.69
CA LEU A 105 -19.58 -2.78 18.22
C LEU A 105 -20.19 -3.88 19.09
N ARG A 106 -19.36 -4.75 19.68
CA ARG A 106 -19.81 -5.75 20.65
C ARG A 106 -20.55 -5.16 21.85
N LYS A 107 -20.13 -3.97 22.30
CA LYS A 107 -20.69 -3.31 23.49
C LYS A 107 -21.83 -2.36 23.14
N ASP A 108 -22.13 -2.21 21.85
CA ASP A 108 -23.10 -1.27 21.32
C ASP A 108 -23.99 -1.95 20.27
N PRO A 109 -25.03 -2.68 20.72
CA PRO A 109 -25.98 -3.34 19.83
C PRO A 109 -26.70 -2.37 18.88
N ASP A 110 -26.93 -1.12 19.33
CA ASP A 110 -27.60 -0.11 18.52
C ASP A 110 -26.70 0.31 17.34
N ALA A 111 -25.41 0.54 17.60
CA ALA A 111 -24.44 0.79 16.54
C ALA A 111 -24.32 -0.39 15.58
N LEU A 112 -24.29 -1.63 16.09
CA LEU A 112 -24.27 -2.83 15.25
C LEU A 112 -25.49 -2.90 14.32
N ARG A 113 -26.69 -2.60 14.85
CA ARG A 113 -27.91 -2.60 14.06
C ARG A 113 -27.89 -1.51 12.99
N LYS A 114 -27.46 -0.29 13.32
CA LYS A 114 -27.28 0.80 12.32
C LYS A 114 -26.37 0.36 11.17
N VAL A 115 -25.26 -0.28 11.49
CA VAL A 115 -24.31 -0.79 10.49
C VAL A 115 -24.95 -1.84 9.59
N PHE A 116 -25.65 -2.82 10.16
CA PHE A 116 -26.33 -3.84 9.38
C PHE A 116 -27.49 -3.26 8.53
N ASP A 117 -28.21 -2.27 9.04
CA ASP A 117 -29.30 -1.61 8.31
C ASP A 117 -28.80 -0.88 7.07
N VAL A 118 -27.59 -0.31 7.10
CA VAL A 118 -26.96 0.23 5.89
C VAL A 118 -26.68 -0.88 4.89
N ILE A 119 -26.05 -1.97 5.33
CA ILE A 119 -25.70 -3.10 4.46
C ILE A 119 -26.96 -3.69 3.83
N SER A 120 -27.99 -3.98 4.64
CA SER A 120 -29.24 -4.62 4.21
C SER A 120 -29.97 -3.84 3.12
N ARG A 121 -29.92 -2.51 3.14
CA ARG A 121 -30.51 -1.62 2.12
C ARG A 121 -29.83 -1.72 0.76
N VAL A 122 -28.55 -2.10 0.73
CA VAL A 122 -27.75 -2.16 -0.50
C VAL A 122 -27.17 -3.55 -0.77
N ILE A 123 -27.75 -4.59 -0.16
CA ILE A 123 -27.37 -5.97 -0.47
C ILE A 123 -27.51 -6.21 -1.97
N ASP A 124 -26.51 -6.88 -2.53
CA ASP A 124 -26.44 -7.20 -3.95
C ASP A 124 -27.60 -8.13 -4.37
N PRO A 125 -28.61 -7.64 -5.13
CA PRO A 125 -29.76 -8.45 -5.50
C PRO A 125 -29.43 -9.52 -6.55
N HIS A 126 -28.27 -9.45 -7.20
CA HIS A 126 -27.83 -10.44 -8.18
C HIS A 126 -27.13 -11.62 -7.50
N ARG A 127 -26.38 -11.37 -6.42
CA ARG A 127 -25.76 -12.43 -5.61
C ARG A 127 -26.73 -13.03 -4.61
N PHE A 128 -27.67 -12.24 -4.06
CA PHE A 128 -28.58 -12.68 -3.01
C PHE A 128 -30.05 -12.41 -3.36
N PRO A 129 -30.57 -12.93 -4.49
CA PRO A 129 -31.92 -12.61 -4.99
C PRO A 129 -33.05 -12.99 -4.02
N TRP A 130 -32.82 -13.99 -3.16
CA TRP A 130 -33.80 -14.48 -2.20
C TRP A 130 -34.09 -13.48 -1.07
N ILE A 131 -33.16 -12.57 -0.77
CA ILE A 131 -33.36 -11.55 0.28
C ILE A 131 -34.46 -10.58 -0.15
N LYS A 132 -34.41 -10.09 -1.40
CA LYS A 132 -35.48 -9.24 -1.95
C LYS A 132 -36.81 -10.00 -2.10
N ALA A 133 -36.73 -11.29 -2.44
CA ALA A 133 -37.90 -12.15 -2.56
C ALA A 133 -38.44 -12.65 -1.19
N ASN A 134 -37.79 -12.27 -0.08
CA ASN A 134 -38.13 -12.67 1.28
C ASN A 134 -38.36 -14.19 1.43
N ARG A 135 -37.39 -14.99 0.96
CA ARG A 135 -37.45 -16.46 1.00
C ARG A 135 -36.10 -17.07 1.36
N THR A 136 -36.12 -18.37 1.63
CA THR A 136 -34.92 -19.20 1.77
C THR A 136 -34.25 -19.41 0.39
N PRO A 137 -32.91 -19.36 0.29
CA PRO A 137 -32.20 -19.76 -0.92
C PRO A 137 -32.32 -21.27 -1.16
N ASN A 138 -32.23 -21.68 -2.43
CA ASN A 138 -31.92 -23.08 -2.75
C ASN A 138 -30.40 -23.32 -2.77
N ASP A 139 -29.98 -24.59 -2.83
CA ASP A 139 -28.55 -24.97 -2.80
C ASP A 139 -27.75 -24.36 -3.95
N GLN A 140 -28.33 -24.26 -5.14
CA GLN A 140 -27.66 -23.68 -6.30
C GLN A 140 -27.42 -22.18 -6.12
N GLU A 141 -28.41 -21.45 -5.61
CA GLU A 141 -28.30 -20.02 -5.31
C GLU A 141 -27.28 -19.76 -4.20
N ARG A 142 -27.31 -20.59 -3.15
CA ARG A 142 -26.34 -20.54 -2.05
C ARG A 142 -24.92 -20.73 -2.58
N GLU A 143 -24.67 -21.78 -3.35
CA GLU A 143 -23.34 -22.06 -3.90
C GLU A 143 -22.85 -20.99 -4.88
N ALA A 144 -23.74 -20.48 -5.74
CA ALA A 144 -23.44 -19.39 -6.64
C ALA A 144 -23.05 -18.10 -5.88
N ALA A 145 -23.78 -17.77 -4.82
CA ALA A 145 -23.50 -16.60 -4.00
C ALA A 145 -22.17 -16.72 -3.23
N LEU A 146 -21.87 -17.90 -2.69
CA LEU A 146 -20.60 -18.17 -2.03
C LEU A 146 -19.42 -18.06 -3.00
N LEU A 147 -19.53 -18.65 -4.21
CA LEU A 147 -18.51 -18.53 -5.25
C LEU A 147 -18.29 -17.07 -5.66
N ALA A 148 -19.37 -16.36 -6.00
CA ALA A 148 -19.29 -14.97 -6.46
C ALA A 148 -18.69 -14.05 -5.38
N SER A 149 -19.09 -14.23 -4.12
CA SER A 149 -18.59 -13.42 -3.01
C SER A 149 -17.13 -13.73 -2.67
N ALA A 150 -16.74 -15.01 -2.71
CA ALA A 150 -15.34 -15.42 -2.52
C ALA A 150 -14.43 -14.83 -3.60
N VAL A 151 -14.82 -14.93 -4.88
CA VAL A 151 -14.07 -14.35 -6.00
C VAL A 151 -13.95 -12.83 -5.87
N LEU A 152 -15.04 -12.14 -5.53
CA LEU A 152 -15.04 -10.68 -5.37
C LEU A 152 -14.05 -10.22 -4.28
N LEU A 153 -14.10 -10.86 -3.11
CA LEU A 153 -13.21 -10.52 -2.00
C LEU A 153 -11.75 -10.90 -2.30
N ALA A 154 -11.51 -12.08 -2.87
CA ALA A 154 -10.17 -12.52 -3.26
C ALA A 154 -9.54 -11.56 -4.28
N ALA A 155 -10.28 -11.17 -5.31
CA ALA A 155 -9.81 -10.22 -6.31
C ALA A 155 -9.42 -8.86 -5.69
N GLN A 156 -10.23 -8.37 -4.75
CA GLN A 156 -9.97 -7.10 -4.08
C GLN A 156 -8.78 -7.17 -3.11
N ARG A 157 -8.58 -8.30 -2.42
CA ARG A 157 -7.39 -8.54 -1.60
C ARG A 157 -6.13 -8.60 -2.42
N ILE A 158 -6.12 -9.37 -3.51
CA ILE A 158 -4.97 -9.47 -4.41
C ILE A 158 -4.64 -8.11 -5.02
N ALA A 159 -5.64 -7.33 -5.42
CA ALA A 159 -5.42 -5.97 -5.90
C ALA A 159 -4.79 -5.06 -4.82
N THR A 160 -5.07 -5.30 -3.54
CA THR A 160 -4.52 -4.54 -2.42
C THR A 160 -3.12 -5.01 -2.04
N GLU A 161 -2.92 -6.32 -1.89
CA GLU A 161 -1.61 -6.97 -1.68
C GLU A 161 -0.61 -6.52 -2.74
N ARG A 162 -0.96 -6.66 -4.03
CA ARG A 162 -0.14 -6.21 -5.16
C ARG A 162 0.20 -4.73 -5.18
N ARG A 163 -0.55 -3.88 -4.47
CA ARG A 163 -0.27 -2.44 -4.31
C ARG A 163 0.67 -2.18 -3.14
N ASN A 164 0.54 -2.95 -2.06
CA ASN A 164 1.31 -2.78 -0.83
C ASN A 164 2.66 -3.49 -0.90
N GLU A 165 2.70 -4.74 -1.36
CA GLU A 165 3.94 -5.53 -1.49
C GLU A 165 5.01 -4.79 -2.29
N GLY A 166 4.62 -4.15 -3.40
CA GLY A 166 5.57 -3.37 -4.20
C GLY A 166 6.25 -2.27 -3.38
N LYS A 167 5.47 -1.53 -2.58
CA LYS A 167 5.99 -0.45 -1.73
C LYS A 167 6.83 -1.01 -0.59
N ASP A 168 6.28 -1.91 0.21
CA ASP A 168 6.91 -2.39 1.44
C ASP A 168 8.17 -3.22 1.15
N ASN A 169 8.15 -4.02 0.08
CA ASN A 169 9.33 -4.76 -0.36
C ASN A 169 10.43 -3.81 -0.85
N GLN A 170 10.09 -2.70 -1.51
CA GLN A 170 11.09 -1.76 -2.00
C GLN A 170 11.79 -1.03 -0.84
N GLU A 171 11.03 -0.50 0.11
CA GLU A 171 11.61 0.14 1.31
C GLU A 171 12.46 -0.84 2.11
N THR A 172 11.99 -2.08 2.27
CA THR A 172 12.74 -3.13 2.97
C THR A 172 14.03 -3.47 2.23
N LYS A 173 14.00 -3.64 0.91
CA LYS A 173 15.21 -3.87 0.08
C LYS A 173 16.25 -2.76 0.26
N VAL A 174 15.84 -1.49 0.27
CA VAL A 174 16.76 -0.36 0.48
C VAL A 174 17.38 -0.41 1.88
N LYS A 175 16.57 -0.62 2.93
CA LYS A 175 17.06 -0.70 4.31
C LYS A 175 18.01 -1.88 4.51
N ASP A 176 17.66 -3.05 3.98
CA ASP A 176 18.49 -4.26 4.05
C ASP A 176 19.83 -4.04 3.34
N TYR A 177 19.80 -3.39 2.17
CA TYR A 177 21.01 -3.03 1.44
C TYR A 177 21.90 -2.08 2.23
N LEU A 178 21.34 -1.02 2.83
CA LEU A 178 22.08 -0.09 3.70
C LEU A 178 22.70 -0.81 4.91
N ARG A 179 21.98 -1.75 5.54
CA ARG A 179 22.56 -2.61 6.60
C ARG A 179 23.69 -3.47 6.08
N GLY A 180 23.58 -4.00 4.85
CA GLY A 180 24.65 -4.71 4.15
C GLY A 180 25.91 -3.88 3.90
N LEU A 181 25.77 -2.57 3.70
CA LEU A 181 26.87 -1.60 3.63
C LEU A 181 27.47 -1.25 5.00
N GLY A 182 26.94 -1.83 6.09
CA GLY A 182 27.40 -1.60 7.45
C GLY A 182 26.75 -0.42 8.18
N PHE A 183 25.69 0.17 7.61
CA PHE A 183 24.93 1.20 8.32
C PHE A 183 24.02 0.60 9.40
N VAL A 184 23.85 1.33 10.49
CA VAL A 184 22.96 0.97 11.59
C VAL A 184 21.64 1.73 11.46
N GLU A 185 20.52 1.01 11.51
CA GLU A 185 19.21 1.63 11.60
C GLU A 185 18.98 2.20 13.01
N VAL A 186 18.61 3.48 13.09
CA VAL A 186 18.26 4.16 14.35
C VAL A 186 16.79 4.56 14.37
N PRO A 187 16.18 4.75 15.57
CA PRO A 187 14.79 5.18 15.67
C PRO A 187 14.52 6.49 14.92
N PRO A 188 13.41 6.59 14.16
CA PRO A 188 13.08 7.80 13.43
C PRO A 188 12.75 8.95 14.38
N VAL A 189 13.24 10.14 14.04
CA VAL A 189 12.95 11.40 14.74
C VAL A 189 12.54 12.46 13.72
N ALA A 190 11.84 13.51 14.16
CA ALA A 190 11.57 14.65 13.29
C ALA A 190 12.88 15.45 13.05
N ILE A 191 13.29 15.55 11.79
CA ILE A 191 14.51 16.22 11.34
C ILE A 191 14.16 17.60 10.80
N ASN A 192 14.03 18.57 11.70
CA ASN A 192 13.84 19.98 11.36
C ASN A 192 15.15 20.74 11.15
N THR A 193 16.28 20.15 11.53
CA THR A 193 17.64 20.63 11.26
C THR A 193 18.53 19.42 10.99
N ILE A 194 19.48 19.54 10.05
CA ILE A 194 20.33 18.40 9.63
C ILE A 194 21.04 17.67 10.77
N VAL A 195 21.41 18.38 11.85
CA VAL A 195 22.11 17.81 13.01
C VAL A 195 21.28 16.80 13.79
N LYS A 196 19.94 16.88 13.68
CA LYS A 196 19.00 15.94 14.31
C LYS A 196 18.78 14.68 13.48
N GLY A 197 19.29 14.62 12.25
CA GLY A 197 19.21 13.43 11.43
C GLY A 197 20.08 12.28 11.97
N PRO A 198 20.07 11.13 11.28
CA PRO A 198 21.00 10.04 11.58
C PRO A 198 22.45 10.54 11.62
N GLN A 199 23.28 9.94 12.46
CA GLN A 199 24.71 10.27 12.56
C GLN A 199 25.54 9.45 11.58
N ALA A 200 26.87 9.60 11.59
CA ALA A 200 27.75 8.84 10.70
C ALA A 200 27.48 7.33 10.79
N MET A 201 27.45 6.64 9.66
CA MET A 201 27.11 5.22 9.54
C MET A 201 25.71 4.86 10.07
N GLN A 202 24.77 5.80 10.07
CA GLN A 202 23.39 5.56 10.47
C GLN A 202 22.39 5.94 9.37
N PHE A 203 21.24 5.28 9.41
CA PHE A 203 20.03 5.68 8.69
C PHE A 203 18.81 5.51 9.60
N CYS A 204 17.69 6.12 9.25
CA CYS A 204 16.39 5.84 9.86
C CYS A 204 15.34 5.58 8.79
N ALA A 205 14.31 4.81 9.15
CA ALA A 205 13.11 4.60 8.35
C ALA A 205 12.24 5.88 8.27
N GLU A 206 10.98 5.72 7.83
CA GLU A 206 10.08 6.83 7.53
C GLU A 206 10.07 7.88 8.64
N CYS A 207 10.45 9.12 8.31
CA CYS A 207 10.47 10.22 9.26
C CYS A 207 10.18 11.56 8.57
N LEU A 208 9.85 12.58 9.37
CA LEU A 208 9.71 13.94 8.88
C LEU A 208 11.08 14.57 8.65
N LEU A 209 11.35 15.00 7.42
CA LEU A 209 12.48 15.85 7.05
C LEU A 209 11.94 17.22 6.63
N GLY A 210 12.10 18.19 7.53
CA GLY A 210 11.32 19.43 7.49
C GLY A 210 9.84 19.13 7.73
N GLU A 211 8.98 19.54 6.80
CA GLU A 211 7.52 19.30 6.85
C GLU A 211 7.08 18.17 5.89
N ARG A 212 8.02 17.50 5.24
CA ARG A 212 7.72 16.39 4.31
C ARG A 212 8.29 15.09 4.86
N LYS A 213 7.55 14.01 4.71
CA LYS A 213 8.05 12.67 5.04
C LYS A 213 9.03 12.19 3.97
N ALA A 214 10.13 11.59 4.40
CA ALA A 214 11.03 10.78 3.58
C ALA A 214 10.90 9.32 4.00
N ASP A 215 10.95 8.38 3.05
CA ASP A 215 10.78 6.95 3.35
C ASP A 215 12.02 6.38 4.08
N VAL A 216 13.21 6.82 3.67
CA VAL A 216 14.49 6.53 4.35
C VAL A 216 15.36 7.78 4.36
N VAL A 217 16.04 8.04 5.48
CA VAL A 217 17.07 9.10 5.56
C VAL A 217 18.38 8.47 6.01
N VAL A 218 19.46 8.70 5.25
CA VAL A 218 20.80 8.19 5.55
C VAL A 218 21.80 9.34 5.67
N ARG A 219 22.78 9.20 6.58
CA ARG A 219 23.91 10.12 6.68
C ARG A 219 25.02 9.69 5.72
N LEU A 220 25.29 10.49 4.69
CA LEU A 220 26.44 10.27 3.81
C LEU A 220 27.76 10.48 4.56
N HIS A 221 28.85 9.91 4.04
CA HIS A 221 30.16 10.00 4.71
C HIS A 221 30.67 11.45 4.77
N ASP A 222 30.31 12.29 3.80
CA ASP A 222 30.60 13.73 3.76
C ASP A 222 29.65 14.60 4.61
N THR A 223 28.89 13.97 5.50
CA THR A 223 27.94 14.56 6.44
C THR A 223 26.62 15.06 5.86
N ARG A 224 26.37 15.00 4.55
CA ARG A 224 25.05 15.34 3.99
C ARG A 224 23.98 14.33 4.41
N LEU A 225 22.71 14.75 4.40
CA LEU A 225 21.58 13.83 4.50
C LEU A 225 21.12 13.43 3.10
N MET A 226 21.05 12.14 2.82
CA MET A 226 20.37 11.65 1.63
C MET A 226 18.96 11.22 2.01
N ALA A 227 17.97 11.86 1.40
CA ALA A 227 16.56 11.61 1.65
C ALA A 227 16.00 10.77 0.50
N ILE A 228 15.70 9.52 0.77
CA ILE A 228 15.35 8.52 -0.23
C ILE A 228 13.84 8.30 -0.21
N GLU A 229 13.22 8.43 -1.38
CA GLU A 229 11.85 8.05 -1.65
C GLU A 229 11.81 6.72 -2.42
N CYS A 230 11.07 5.74 -1.92
CA CYS A 230 10.85 4.47 -2.60
C CYS A 230 9.58 4.58 -3.47
N LYS A 231 9.76 4.63 -4.79
CA LYS A 231 8.64 4.75 -5.74
C LYS A 231 8.52 3.53 -6.63
N VAL A 232 7.39 2.83 -6.47
CA VAL A 232 6.94 1.80 -7.40
C VAL A 232 5.81 2.33 -8.27
N SER A 233 5.90 2.10 -9.58
CA SER A 233 4.83 2.42 -10.53
C SER A 233 4.43 1.21 -11.38
N ASN A 234 3.12 0.99 -11.53
CA ASN A 234 2.58 -0.04 -12.40
C ASN A 234 2.28 0.46 -13.83
N SER A 235 2.37 1.77 -14.07
CA SER A 235 2.11 2.35 -15.39
C SER A 235 2.86 3.66 -15.59
N ALA A 236 3.13 3.96 -16.86
CA ALA A 236 3.74 5.21 -17.28
C ALA A 236 2.93 6.46 -16.89
N THR A 237 1.60 6.36 -16.83
CA THR A 237 0.74 7.50 -16.45
C THR A 237 0.78 7.73 -14.94
N ASN A 238 0.71 6.65 -14.15
CA ASN A 238 0.76 6.73 -12.70
C ASN A 238 2.14 7.21 -12.19
N SER A 239 3.22 6.95 -12.94
CA SER A 239 4.57 7.39 -12.55
C SER A 239 4.71 8.92 -12.50
N VAL A 240 4.01 9.68 -13.34
CA VAL A 240 4.00 11.17 -13.27
C VAL A 240 3.56 11.64 -11.89
N LYS A 241 2.48 11.07 -11.36
CA LYS A 241 1.95 11.43 -10.04
C LYS A 241 2.94 11.04 -8.92
N ARG A 242 3.56 9.87 -9.02
CA ARG A 242 4.41 9.28 -7.97
C ARG A 242 5.83 9.84 -7.95
N LEU A 243 6.38 10.19 -9.12
CA LEU A 243 7.73 10.70 -9.27
C LEU A 243 7.71 12.23 -9.35
N ASN A 244 7.15 12.79 -10.42
CA ASN A 244 7.25 14.23 -10.69
C ASN A 244 6.41 15.04 -9.70
N ASN A 245 5.15 14.65 -9.45
CA ASN A 245 4.27 15.45 -8.59
C ASN A 245 4.42 15.15 -7.09
N ASP A 246 5.23 14.17 -6.72
CA ASP A 246 5.46 13.77 -5.33
C ASP A 246 6.96 13.82 -4.98
N ALA A 247 7.77 12.84 -5.41
CA ALA A 247 9.19 12.78 -5.06
C ALA A 247 10.01 14.01 -5.51
N ALA A 248 9.83 14.48 -6.75
CA ALA A 248 10.56 15.66 -7.25
C ALA A 248 10.06 16.96 -6.58
N VAL A 249 8.77 17.06 -6.24
CA VAL A 249 8.27 18.19 -5.42
C VAL A 249 8.90 18.18 -4.02
N LYS A 250 9.05 17.00 -3.41
CA LYS A 250 9.77 16.86 -2.12
C LYS A 250 11.25 17.22 -2.26
N ALA A 251 11.90 16.84 -3.36
CA ALA A 251 13.29 17.20 -3.62
C ALA A 251 13.50 18.72 -3.65
N GLU A 252 12.70 19.44 -4.43
CA GLU A 252 12.73 20.91 -4.48
C GLU A 252 12.48 21.52 -3.10
N TYR A 253 11.53 20.98 -2.34
CA TYR A 253 11.25 21.42 -0.98
C TYR A 253 12.47 21.23 -0.07
N TRP A 254 13.06 20.03 -0.02
CA TRP A 254 14.21 19.75 0.84
C TRP A 254 15.43 20.58 0.44
N ILE A 255 15.68 20.74 -0.86
CA ILE A 255 16.74 21.62 -1.38
C ILE A 255 16.51 23.06 -0.92
N LYS A 256 15.28 23.57 -1.01
CA LYS A 256 14.94 24.92 -0.55
C LYS A 256 15.09 25.08 0.95
N GLN A 257 14.74 24.07 1.75
CA GLN A 257 14.78 24.14 3.21
C GLN A 257 16.19 23.96 3.78
N PHE A 258 16.97 23.02 3.26
CA PHE A 258 18.25 22.60 3.84
C PHE A 258 19.45 23.04 3.00
N GLY A 259 19.25 23.38 1.73
CA GLY A 259 20.30 23.77 0.79
C GLY A 259 20.96 22.58 0.09
N ILE A 260 21.36 22.76 -1.18
CA ILE A 260 22.01 21.73 -2.02
C ILE A 260 23.29 21.14 -1.41
N ALA A 261 23.96 21.89 -0.53
CA ALA A 261 25.19 21.47 0.12
C ALA A 261 24.95 20.52 1.31
N GLN A 262 23.70 20.36 1.75
CA GLN A 262 23.35 19.65 2.98
C GLN A 262 22.45 18.44 2.76
N VAL A 263 21.68 18.43 1.67
CA VAL A 263 20.75 17.34 1.35
C VAL A 263 20.95 16.83 -0.05
N VAL A 264 20.79 15.52 -0.22
CA VAL A 264 20.74 14.82 -1.50
C VAL A 264 19.37 14.13 -1.61
N PRO A 265 18.37 14.78 -2.19
CA PRO A 265 17.10 14.12 -2.48
C PRO A 265 17.32 13.00 -3.49
N SER A 266 16.73 11.85 -3.24
CA SER A 266 16.89 10.70 -4.12
C SER A 266 15.63 9.86 -4.18
N ALA A 267 15.47 9.11 -5.27
CA ALA A 267 14.42 8.12 -5.40
C ALA A 267 15.00 6.78 -5.84
N VAL A 268 14.56 5.71 -5.17
CA VAL A 268 14.78 4.34 -5.63
C VAL A 268 13.51 3.89 -6.36
N LEU A 269 13.66 3.47 -7.60
CA LEU A 269 12.56 3.24 -8.54
C LEU A 269 12.35 1.75 -8.84
N ALA A 270 11.09 1.35 -9.03
CA ALA A 270 10.72 0.02 -9.53
C ALA A 270 9.45 0.08 -10.40
N GLY A 271 9.41 -0.76 -11.43
CA GLY A 271 8.27 -0.86 -12.33
C GLY A 271 8.37 0.06 -13.54
N VAL A 272 7.26 0.72 -13.90
CA VAL A 272 7.08 1.33 -15.22
C VAL A 272 7.17 2.85 -15.17
N PHE A 273 8.19 3.40 -15.81
CA PHE A 273 8.44 4.84 -15.95
C PHE A 273 8.59 5.24 -17.42
N LYS A 274 8.42 6.54 -17.70
CA LYS A 274 8.78 7.14 -19.00
C LYS A 274 10.08 7.89 -18.82
N VAL A 275 10.99 7.76 -19.79
CA VAL A 275 12.31 8.43 -19.77
C VAL A 275 12.18 9.93 -19.57
N LEU A 276 11.31 10.59 -20.34
CA LEU A 276 11.01 12.02 -20.19
C LEU A 276 10.67 12.44 -18.75
N ASN A 277 9.92 11.61 -18.02
CA ASN A 277 9.54 11.92 -16.64
C ASN A 277 10.72 11.76 -15.67
N LEU A 278 11.62 10.82 -15.95
CA LEU A 278 12.84 10.58 -15.18
C LEU A 278 13.80 11.77 -15.37
N GLU A 279 14.01 12.22 -16.61
CA GLU A 279 14.82 13.39 -16.95
C GLU A 279 14.31 14.64 -16.22
N GLN A 280 13.01 14.93 -16.35
CA GLN A 280 12.38 16.05 -15.65
C GLN A 280 12.51 15.97 -14.12
N ALA A 281 12.55 14.77 -13.54
CA ALA A 281 12.74 14.61 -12.10
C ALA A 281 14.20 14.91 -11.70
N GLN A 282 15.18 14.46 -12.51
CA GLN A 282 16.59 14.78 -12.30
C GLN A 282 16.89 16.27 -12.42
N GLU A 283 16.31 16.95 -13.42
CA GLU A 283 16.43 18.40 -13.61
C GLU A 283 15.94 19.20 -12.39
N ARG A 284 15.01 18.63 -11.63
CA ARG A 284 14.45 19.21 -10.40
C ARG A 284 15.25 18.85 -9.14
N GLY A 285 16.41 18.23 -9.32
CA GLY A 285 17.36 17.90 -8.24
C GLY A 285 17.07 16.58 -7.53
N LEU A 286 16.26 15.68 -8.12
CA LEU A 286 16.03 14.34 -7.59
C LEU A 286 17.00 13.34 -8.24
N SER A 287 17.94 12.80 -7.48
CA SER A 287 18.85 11.75 -7.96
C SER A 287 18.13 10.41 -8.05
N LEU A 288 18.30 9.68 -9.15
CA LEU A 288 17.55 8.46 -9.39
C LEU A 288 18.42 7.23 -9.18
N PHE A 289 17.84 6.18 -8.60
CA PHE A 289 18.45 4.87 -8.43
C PHE A 289 17.38 3.81 -8.70
N TRP A 290 17.80 2.59 -8.98
CA TRP A 290 16.88 1.52 -9.34
C TRP A 290 16.96 0.36 -8.36
N SER A 291 15.80 -0.20 -8.02
CA SER A 291 15.72 -1.33 -7.09
C SER A 291 16.38 -2.59 -7.61
N HIS A 292 16.52 -2.73 -8.93
CA HIS A 292 17.23 -3.86 -9.57
C HIS A 292 18.74 -3.71 -9.56
N ASP A 293 19.25 -2.51 -9.25
CA ASP A 293 20.67 -2.18 -9.22
C ASP A 293 20.97 -1.19 -8.08
N LEU A 294 20.88 -1.70 -6.85
CA LEU A 294 21.23 -0.93 -5.64
C LEU A 294 22.75 -0.72 -5.53
N GLU A 295 23.57 -1.40 -6.31
CA GLU A 295 25.03 -1.19 -6.32
C GLU A 295 25.38 0.22 -6.78
N LYS A 296 24.63 0.81 -7.73
CA LYS A 296 24.76 2.23 -8.09
C LYS A 296 24.51 3.17 -6.89
N LEU A 297 23.54 2.86 -6.03
CA LEU A 297 23.28 3.62 -4.80
C LEU A 297 24.45 3.48 -3.83
N GLY A 298 24.91 2.26 -3.58
CA GLY A 298 26.05 2.01 -2.69
C GLY A 298 27.35 2.66 -3.17
N THR A 299 27.60 2.61 -4.49
CA THR A 299 28.76 3.26 -5.13
C THR A 299 28.74 4.76 -4.90
N PHE A 300 27.58 5.41 -5.07
CA PHE A 300 27.45 6.83 -4.78
C PHE A 300 27.68 7.12 -3.29
N ILE A 301 27.05 6.37 -2.38
CA ILE A 301 27.25 6.54 -0.94
C ILE A 301 28.74 6.43 -0.61
N ASP A 302 29.42 5.37 -1.05
CA ASP A 302 30.85 5.14 -0.78
C ASP A 302 31.74 6.24 -1.37
N SER A 303 31.38 6.78 -2.54
CA SER A 303 32.09 7.92 -3.15
C SER A 303 32.09 9.20 -2.29
N THR A 304 31.24 9.30 -1.27
CA THR A 304 31.19 10.47 -0.38
C THR A 304 32.20 10.42 0.77
N ARG A 305 33.06 9.40 0.83
CA ARG A 305 34.12 9.28 1.84
C ARG A 305 35.17 10.38 1.78
#